data_AF-A0A920W5G9-F1
#
_entry.id   AF-A0A920W5G9-F1
#
_cell.length_a   1.000
_cell.length_b   1.000
_cell.length_c   1.000
_cell.angle_alpha   90.00
_cell.angle_beta   90.00
_cell.angle_gamma   90.00
#
_symmetry.space_group_name_H-M   'P 1'
#
loop_
_entity.id
_entity.type
_entity.pdbx_description
1 polymer ?
#
loop_
_entity_poly.entity_id
_entity_poly.type
_entity_poly.pdbx_seq_one_letter_code
_entity_poly.pdbx_strand_id
1 'polypeptide(L)'
;MNPNWEEATVGKENLLKEKLLERSIRRDAPNAVLPTGGVDRAYTLRAFQDYRETTLRFAQETAEPLKAHTADHRRPVYGTLNAYQWLLFIAYHTLRHVEQITDVTRAPGFPEA
;
A
#
# COMPACT_ATOMS: atom_id res chain seq x y z
N MET A 1 -7.89 8.28 -20.96
CA MET A 1 -7.67 9.23 -19.85
C MET A 1 -9.03 9.61 -19.28
N ASN A 2 -9.17 9.68 -17.96
CA ASN A 2 -10.42 10.09 -17.30
C ASN A 2 -10.47 11.62 -17.28
N PRO A 3 -11.40 12.29 -17.98
CA PRO A 3 -11.43 13.75 -18.04
C PRO A 3 -11.79 14.41 -16.69
N ASN A 4 -12.45 13.67 -15.78
CA ASN A 4 -12.92 14.18 -14.49
C ASN A 4 -12.02 13.71 -13.34
N TRP A 5 -10.77 13.33 -13.62
CA TRP A 5 -9.86 12.78 -12.61
C TRP A 5 -9.66 13.74 -11.43
N GLU A 6 -9.65 15.06 -11.67
CA GLU A 6 -9.40 16.07 -10.64
C GLU A 6 -10.48 16.05 -9.56
N GLU A 7 -11.76 16.14 -9.97
CA GLU A 7 -12.90 16.06 -9.07
C GLU A 7 -12.99 14.68 -8.40
N ALA A 8 -12.81 13.60 -9.16
CA ALA A 8 -12.91 12.23 -8.65
C ALA A 8 -11.82 11.89 -7.61
N THR A 9 -10.70 12.62 -7.63
CA THR A 9 -9.53 12.32 -6.80
C THR A 9 -9.13 13.43 -5.83
N VAL A 10 -9.97 14.47 -5.69
CA VAL A 10 -9.76 15.55 -4.73
C VAL A 10 -9.71 15.00 -3.28
N GLY A 11 -8.78 15.52 -2.48
CA GLY A 11 -8.62 15.15 -1.06
C GLY A 11 -8.10 13.72 -0.79
N LYS A 12 -7.87 12.91 -1.83
CA LYS A 12 -7.44 11.50 -1.64
C LYS A 12 -6.06 11.37 -1.02
N GLU A 13 -5.16 12.33 -1.19
CA GLU A 13 -3.83 12.29 -0.56
C GLU A 13 -3.92 12.28 0.98
N ASN A 14 -4.74 13.18 1.54
CA ASN A 14 -5.01 13.24 2.97
C ASN A 14 -5.74 11.99 3.46
N LEU A 15 -6.78 11.57 2.72
CA LEU A 15 -7.51 10.34 3.01
C LEU A 15 -6.59 9.12 3.08
N LEU A 16 -5.66 8.97 2.12
CA LEU A 16 -4.72 7.86 2.09
C LEU A 16 -3.79 7.89 3.29
N LYS A 17 -3.18 9.04 3.57
CA LYS A 17 -2.29 9.21 4.73
C LYS A 17 -3.02 8.86 6.03
N GLU A 18 -4.20 9.42 6.25
CA GLU A 18 -5.01 9.17 7.43
C GLU A 18 -5.38 7.69 7.53
N LYS A 19 -6.03 7.11 6.52
CA LYS A 19 -6.60 5.75 6.62
C LYS A 19 -5.55 4.65 6.66
N LEU A 20 -4.42 4.82 5.98
CA LEU A 20 -3.36 3.81 5.91
C LEU A 20 -2.42 3.88 7.11
N LEU A 21 -2.16 5.07 7.66
CA LEU A 21 -1.32 5.21 8.85
C LEU A 21 -2.10 5.14 10.17
N GLU A 22 -3.43 5.19 10.13
CA GLU A 22 -4.28 5.01 11.32
C GLU A 22 -4.16 3.59 11.89
N ARG A 23 -3.55 3.44 13.06
CA ARG A 23 -3.32 2.15 13.74
C ARG A 23 -4.00 2.02 15.10
N SER A 24 -4.80 2.99 15.55
CA SER A 24 -5.54 2.92 16.83
C SER A 24 -6.61 1.83 16.86
N ILE A 25 -7.11 1.41 15.69
CA ILE A 25 -8.08 0.33 15.55
C ILE A 25 -7.44 -0.83 14.79
N ARG A 26 -7.42 -2.01 15.42
CA ARG A 26 -7.00 -3.24 14.76
C ARG A 26 -7.93 -3.54 13.59
N ARG A 27 -7.36 -3.86 12.43
CA ARG A 27 -8.09 -4.32 11.26
C ARG A 27 -7.56 -5.67 10.84
N ASP A 28 -8.43 -6.68 10.82
CA ASP A 28 -8.08 -7.99 10.32
C ASP A 28 -8.08 -8.00 8.79
N ALA A 29 -7.13 -8.75 8.23
CA ALA A 29 -7.02 -8.91 6.80
C ALA A 29 -8.16 -9.80 6.28
N PRO A 30 -8.70 -9.53 5.07
CA PRO A 30 -9.71 -10.42 4.48
C PRO A 30 -9.14 -11.81 4.21
N ASN A 31 -9.98 -12.85 4.32
CA ASN A 31 -9.57 -14.26 4.19
C ASN A 31 -8.74 -14.56 2.93
N ALA A 32 -9.07 -13.91 1.81
CA ALA A 32 -8.40 -14.10 0.52
C ALA A 32 -6.91 -13.69 0.50
N VAL A 33 -6.43 -12.93 1.50
CA VAL A 33 -5.03 -12.50 1.59
C VAL A 33 -4.35 -13.00 2.86
N LEU A 34 -4.99 -13.89 3.61
CA LEU A 34 -4.36 -14.54 4.74
C LEU A 34 -3.25 -15.48 4.25
N PRO A 35 -2.09 -15.54 4.91
CA PRO A 35 -1.05 -16.50 4.58
C PRO A 35 -1.58 -17.93 4.74
N THR A 36 -1.48 -18.74 3.68
CA THR A 36 -1.85 -20.16 3.70
C THR A 36 -0.67 -21.07 4.05
N GLY A 37 0.53 -20.50 4.26
CA GLY A 37 1.78 -21.24 4.34
C GLY A 37 2.30 -21.69 2.98
N GLY A 38 3.46 -22.35 2.97
CA GLY A 38 4.07 -22.93 1.77
C GLY A 38 4.86 -21.97 0.88
N VAL A 39 4.99 -20.69 1.27
CA VAL A 39 5.83 -19.72 0.58
C VAL A 39 7.12 -19.49 1.37
N ASP A 40 8.26 -19.67 0.73
CA ASP A 40 9.57 -19.47 1.35
C ASP A 40 9.81 -17.98 1.69
N ARG A 41 10.47 -17.74 2.83
CA ARG A 41 10.77 -16.39 3.32
C ARG A 41 11.75 -15.66 2.39
N ALA A 42 12.79 -16.34 1.92
CA ALA A 42 13.79 -15.71 1.05
C ALA A 42 13.19 -15.39 -0.32
N TYR A 43 12.31 -16.25 -0.84
CA TYR A 43 11.49 -15.95 -2.01
C TYR A 43 10.60 -14.72 -1.79
N THR A 44 9.87 -14.66 -0.69
CA THR A 44 8.95 -13.54 -0.40
C THR A 44 9.68 -12.20 -0.29
N LEU A 45 10.86 -12.20 0.35
CA LEU A 45 11.69 -10.99 0.47
C LEU A 45 12.18 -10.51 -0.90
N ARG A 46 12.67 -11.43 -1.74
CA ARG A 46 13.10 -11.11 -3.09
C ARG A 46 11.96 -10.56 -3.94
N ALA A 47 10.81 -11.23 -3.95
CA ALA A 47 9.65 -10.77 -4.68
C ALA A 47 9.21 -9.36 -4.25
N PHE A 48 9.21 -9.08 -2.94
CA PHE A 48 8.93 -7.73 -2.44
C PHE A 48 9.95 -6.69 -2.94
N GLN A 49 11.25 -7.02 -2.92
CA GLN A 49 12.31 -6.15 -3.43
C GLN A 49 12.17 -5.87 -4.93
N ASP A 50 11.88 -6.89 -5.74
CA ASP A 50 11.69 -6.77 -7.19
C ASP A 50 10.50 -5.84 -7.53
N TYR A 51 9.38 -6.00 -6.82
CA TYR A 51 8.22 -5.11 -6.98
C TYR A 51 8.50 -3.69 -6.46
N ARG A 52 9.28 -3.56 -5.39
CA ARG A 52 9.68 -2.25 -4.85
C ARG A 52 10.58 -1.51 -5.83
N GLU A 53 11.52 -2.19 -6.47
CA GLU A 53 12.39 -1.62 -7.50
C GLU A 53 11.56 -1.20 -8.71
N THR A 54 10.66 -2.06 -9.18
CA THR A 54 9.78 -1.77 -10.32
C THR A 54 8.93 -0.53 -10.08
N THR A 55 8.30 -0.42 -8.91
CA THR A 55 7.49 0.74 -8.55
C THR A 55 8.32 2.01 -8.35
N LEU A 56 9.54 1.89 -7.83
CA LEU A 56 10.46 3.03 -7.69
C LEU A 56 10.87 3.57 -9.05
N ARG A 57 11.35 2.68 -9.93
CA ARG A 57 11.78 3.01 -11.28
C ARG A 57 10.65 3.68 -12.06
N PHE A 58 9.45 3.10 -12.02
CA PHE A 58 8.27 3.73 -12.63
C PHE A 58 8.03 5.14 -12.10
N ALA A 59 8.04 5.34 -10.77
CA ALA A 59 7.81 6.66 -10.17
C ALA A 59 8.90 7.70 -10.52
N GLN A 60 10.13 7.26 -10.78
CA GLN A 60 11.27 8.12 -11.10
C GLN A 60 11.37 8.47 -12.59
N GLU A 61 11.03 7.53 -13.47
CA GLU A 61 11.33 7.63 -14.91
C GLU A 61 10.11 7.96 -15.76
N THR A 62 8.89 7.75 -15.25
CA THR A 62 7.68 7.95 -16.05
C THR A 62 7.49 9.41 -16.46
N ALA A 63 7.23 9.62 -17.75
CA ALA A 63 6.82 10.92 -18.30
C ALA A 63 5.29 11.01 -18.52
N GLU A 64 4.55 9.95 -18.18
CA GLU A 64 3.10 9.89 -18.34
C GLU A 64 2.39 10.83 -17.35
N PRO A 65 1.24 11.41 -17.72
CA PRO A 65 0.48 12.29 -16.85
C PRO A 65 -0.24 11.50 -15.74
N LEU A 66 0.49 11.07 -14.71
CA LEU A 66 0.04 10.14 -13.65
C LEU A 66 -1.35 10.44 -13.10
N LYS A 67 -1.69 11.72 -12.91
CA LYS A 67 -2.98 12.13 -12.35
C LYS A 67 -4.16 11.82 -13.28
N ALA A 68 -3.96 11.79 -14.60
CA ALA A 68 -5.00 11.52 -15.60
C ALA A 68 -5.32 10.03 -15.78
N HIS A 69 -4.52 9.14 -15.18
CA HIS A 69 -4.75 7.70 -15.16
C HIS A 69 -5.39 7.31 -13.83
N THR A 70 -6.61 6.79 -13.88
CA THR A 70 -7.37 6.46 -12.68
C THR A 70 -7.78 4.98 -12.67
N ALA A 71 -7.80 4.39 -11.48
CA ALA A 71 -8.38 3.08 -11.26
C ALA A 71 -9.10 3.06 -9.90
N ASP A 72 -10.22 2.34 -9.84
CA ASP A 72 -10.99 2.22 -8.62
C ASP A 72 -10.39 1.21 -7.66
N HIS A 73 -10.32 1.59 -6.38
CA HIS A 73 -9.94 0.68 -5.33
C HIS A 73 -11.14 -0.20 -4.94
N ARG A 74 -10.91 -1.51 -4.74
CA ARG A 74 -11.98 -2.49 -4.39
C ARG A 74 -12.76 -2.15 -3.11
N ARG A 75 -12.12 -1.43 -2.19
CA ARG A 75 -12.75 -0.89 -0.98
C ARG A 75 -13.39 0.47 -1.28
N PRO A 76 -14.72 0.63 -1.10
CA PRO A 76 -15.43 1.87 -1.42
C PRO A 76 -14.89 3.12 -0.71
N VAL A 77 -14.35 2.97 0.51
CA VAL A 77 -13.78 4.09 1.28
C VAL A 77 -12.69 4.85 0.52
N TYR A 78 -11.90 4.17 -0.31
CA TYR A 78 -10.87 4.84 -1.11
C TYR A 78 -11.43 5.34 -2.45
N GLY A 79 -12.41 4.64 -3.04
CA GLY A 79 -13.01 5.00 -4.33
C GLY A 79 -11.99 5.08 -5.46
N THR A 80 -12.19 6.03 -6.37
CA THR A 80 -11.26 6.31 -7.47
C THR A 80 -9.97 6.93 -6.94
N LEU A 81 -8.83 6.37 -7.38
CA LEU A 81 -7.51 6.93 -7.15
C LEU A 81 -6.80 7.13 -8.49
N ASN A 82 -6.05 8.22 -8.63
CA ASN A 82 -5.15 8.40 -9.76
C ASN A 82 -3.82 7.67 -9.55
N ALA A 83 -3.00 7.52 -10.60
CA ALA A 83 -1.78 6.73 -10.53
C ALA A 83 -0.77 7.29 -9.51
N TYR A 84 -0.70 8.62 -9.34
CA TYR A 84 0.11 9.25 -8.29
C TYR A 84 -0.38 8.82 -6.89
N GLN A 85 -1.68 8.80 -6.66
CA GLN A 85 -2.27 8.35 -5.40
C GLN A 85 -2.13 6.84 -5.18
N TRP A 86 -2.12 6.03 -6.23
CA TRP A 86 -1.77 4.60 -6.12
C TRP A 86 -0.31 4.40 -5.69
N LEU A 87 0.63 5.23 -6.13
CA LEU A 87 2.01 5.21 -5.63
C LEU A 87 2.08 5.59 -4.14
N LEU A 88 1.32 6.61 -3.72
CA LEU A 88 1.20 6.96 -2.30
C LEU A 88 0.57 5.82 -1.48
N PHE A 89 -0.44 5.13 -2.02
CA PHE A 89 -1.06 3.98 -1.38
C PHE A 89 -0.01 2.89 -1.10
N ILE A 90 0.81 2.52 -2.08
CA ILE A 90 1.86 1.51 -1.93
C ILE A 90 2.84 1.92 -0.81
N ALA A 91 3.28 3.17 -0.81
CA ALA A 91 4.22 3.68 0.19
C ALA A 91 3.64 3.67 1.61
N TYR A 92 2.46 4.25 1.83
CA TYR A 92 1.83 4.29 3.14
C TYR A 92 1.41 2.90 3.64
N HIS A 93 0.95 2.02 2.76
CA HIS A 93 0.60 0.65 3.11
C HIS A 93 1.83 -0.15 3.55
N THR A 94 2.97 0.04 2.87
CA THR A 94 4.25 -0.54 3.27
C THR A 94 4.68 -0.03 4.64
N LEU A 95 4.63 1.29 4.87
CA LEU A 95 4.99 1.89 6.15
C LEU A 95 4.15 1.31 7.29
N ARG A 96 2.82 1.22 7.11
CA ARG A 96 1.92 0.58 8.08
C ARG A 96 2.38 -0.82 8.46
N HIS A 97 2.75 -1.65 7.48
CA HIS A 97 3.19 -3.02 7.75
C HIS A 97 4.54 -3.09 8.46
N VAL A 98 5.49 -2.22 8.12
CA VAL A 98 6.78 -2.13 8.83
C VAL A 98 6.54 -1.80 10.30
N GLU A 99 5.66 -0.85 10.59
CA GLU A 99 5.34 -0.49 11.97
C GLU A 99 4.60 -1.62 12.70
N GLN A 100 3.66 -2.31 12.05
CA GLN A 100 2.98 -3.49 12.62
C GLN A 100 3.97 -4.62 12.95
N ILE A 101 4.93 -4.89 12.07
CA ILE A 101 6.01 -5.86 12.33
C ILE A 101 6.83 -5.40 13.53
N THR A 102 7.19 -4.11 13.58
CA THR A 102 7.93 -3.53 14.70
C THR A 102 7.19 -3.72 16.03
N ASP A 103 5.89 -3.45 16.07
CA ASP A 103 5.06 -3.64 17.26
C ASP A 103 5.06 -5.11 17.72
N VAL A 104 4.90 -6.06 16.79
CA VAL A 104 4.94 -7.50 17.08
C VAL A 104 6.30 -7.92 17.63
N THR A 105 7.39 -7.47 17.00
CA THR A 105 8.76 -7.82 17.44
C THR A 105 9.13 -7.22 18.81
N ARG A 106 8.44 -6.17 19.24
CA ARG A 106 8.64 -5.51 20.56
C ARG A 106 7.67 -6.01 21.63
N ALA A 107 6.69 -6.83 21.26
CA ALA A 107 5.68 -7.31 22.20
C ALA A 107 6.32 -8.26 23.23
N PRO A 108 5.88 -8.22 24.51
CA PRO A 108 6.32 -9.18 25.51
C PRO A 108 6.06 -10.62 25.05
N GLY A 109 7.08 -11.48 25.15
CA GLY A 109 6.99 -12.88 24.75
C GLY A 109 7.23 -13.15 23.25
N PHE A 110 7.62 -12.14 22.46
CA PHE A 110 8.16 -12.40 21.12
C PHE A 110 9.47 -13.21 21.22
N PRO A 111 9.67 -14.28 20.41
CA PRO A 111 10.88 -15.10 20.51
C PRO A 111 12.16 -14.32 20.25
N GLU A 112 13.20 -14.57 21.06
CA GLU A 112 14.56 -14.15 20.74
C GLU A 112 15.10 -15.03 19.60
N ALA A 113 15.95 -14.44 18.75
CA ALA A 113 16.52 -15.08 17.57
C ALA A 113 17.69 -16.01 17.91
#